data_AF-A0A8S0Q0M2-F1
#
_entry.id   AF-A0A8S0Q0M2-F1
#
_cell.length_a   1.000
_cell.length_b   1.000
_cell.length_c   1.000
_cell.angle_alpha   90.00
_cell.angle_beta   90.00
_cell.angle_gamma   90.00
#
_symmetry.space_group_name_H-M   'P 1'
#
loop_
_entity.id
_entity.type
_entity.pdbx_description
1 polymer ?
#
loop_
_entity_poly.entity_id
_entity_poly.type
_entity_poly.pdbx_seq_one_letter_code
_entity_poly.pdbx_strand_id
1 'polypeptide(L)'
;MVQQPDGTQNKWGWCKQKPGANAILAVSLYVCKVGAAVLNIPLYKVQHIANLADNKKLVLPVPALNVTNGRSHAGNKLAMQEFMIPPVGASSVKEAMKMGVEVYDNLKVVIRMDDVASELYGSDKTYDLNFKENNNNSSQKILGDQLKDRYKSFVSDYPMVSIEGPFDQNDWEHYAKLTDEIGAQVQIVGDGLLVTNPKRVEKAIKEKTCNALLFKEFVGQIKTGAPCRSERLTKYNQLLRIEEELGSKALYAGAKFCVPVEPYWIQMSCELKMRIC
;
A
#
# COMPACT_ATOMS: atom_id res chain seq x y z
N MET A 1 -8.20 19.92 -17.65
CA MET A 1 -8.08 18.50 -18.05
C MET A 1 -9.32 17.67 -17.72
N VAL A 2 -9.67 17.46 -16.44
CA VAL A 2 -10.72 16.49 -16.04
C VAL A 2 -12.15 16.98 -16.31
N GLN A 3 -12.51 18.20 -15.88
CA GLN A 3 -13.85 18.75 -16.09
C GLN A 3 -14.04 19.20 -17.55
N GLN A 4 -13.06 19.93 -18.09
CA GLN A 4 -12.85 20.16 -19.52
C GLN A 4 -11.38 19.89 -19.85
N PRO A 5 -11.03 19.28 -21.00
CA PRO A 5 -11.90 18.92 -22.14
C PRO A 5 -12.55 17.52 -22.05
N ASP A 6 -12.29 16.73 -20.99
CA ASP A 6 -12.82 15.37 -20.89
C ASP A 6 -14.34 15.35 -20.59
N GLY A 7 -14.73 15.72 -19.37
CA GLY A 7 -16.13 15.82 -18.96
C GLY A 7 -16.88 14.48 -18.77
N THR A 8 -16.25 13.32 -18.95
CA THR A 8 -16.92 12.02 -18.79
C THR A 8 -17.14 11.65 -17.32
N GLN A 9 -18.32 11.12 -17.01
CA GLN A 9 -18.73 10.74 -15.66
C GLN A 9 -19.36 9.34 -15.60
N ASN A 10 -19.29 8.73 -14.42
CA ASN A 10 -20.14 7.61 -14.00
C ASN A 10 -20.77 7.93 -12.63
N LYS A 11 -21.51 6.97 -12.03
CA LYS A 11 -22.14 7.17 -10.70
C LYS A 11 -21.16 7.65 -9.61
N TRP A 12 -19.89 7.24 -9.69
CA TRP A 12 -18.81 7.60 -8.77
C TRP A 12 -18.04 8.89 -9.16
N GLY A 13 -18.44 9.61 -10.21
CA GLY A 13 -17.82 10.88 -10.64
C GLY A 13 -16.98 10.77 -11.92
N TRP A 14 -15.98 11.64 -12.08
CA TRP A 14 -15.22 11.80 -13.33
C TRP A 14 -14.37 10.58 -13.70
N CYS A 15 -14.80 9.82 -14.71
CA CYS A 15 -14.20 8.54 -15.13
C CYS A 15 -13.03 8.68 -16.11
N LYS A 16 -12.81 9.87 -16.68
CA LYS A 16 -11.61 10.24 -17.44
C LYS A 16 -11.41 9.44 -18.74
N GLN A 17 -12.49 9.20 -19.48
CA GLN A 17 -12.51 8.26 -20.61
C GLN A 17 -12.06 8.86 -21.95
N LYS A 18 -12.23 10.16 -22.24
CA LYS A 18 -11.98 10.71 -23.60
C LYS A 18 -10.48 10.78 -23.95
N PRO A 19 -9.66 11.66 -23.33
CA PRO A 19 -8.19 11.58 -23.42
C PRO A 19 -7.59 10.38 -22.66
N GLY A 20 -8.34 9.75 -21.75
CA GLY A 20 -7.86 8.65 -20.93
C GLY A 20 -7.12 9.12 -19.67
N ALA A 21 -7.31 8.41 -18.55
CA ALA A 21 -6.68 8.72 -17.27
C ALA A 21 -5.14 8.80 -17.35
N ASN A 22 -4.51 7.97 -18.19
CA ASN A 22 -3.06 7.94 -18.38
C ASN A 22 -2.52 9.23 -19.01
N ALA A 23 -3.20 9.78 -20.01
CA ALA A 23 -2.79 11.04 -20.65
C ALA A 23 -2.98 12.23 -19.71
N ILE A 24 -4.12 12.28 -18.98
CA ILE A 24 -4.35 13.29 -17.95
C ILE A 24 -3.26 13.24 -16.87
N LEU A 25 -2.90 12.05 -16.39
CA LEU A 25 -1.86 11.86 -15.39
C LEU A 25 -0.48 12.31 -15.90
N ALA A 26 -0.10 11.93 -17.12
CA ALA A 26 1.18 12.33 -17.72
C ALA A 26 1.33 13.86 -17.80
N VAL A 27 0.30 14.56 -18.31
CA VAL A 27 0.29 16.03 -18.37
C VAL A 27 0.31 16.64 -16.97
N SER A 28 -0.49 16.11 -16.03
CA SER A 28 -0.53 16.62 -14.65
C SER A 28 0.81 16.51 -13.94
N LEU A 29 1.52 15.38 -14.09
CA LEU A 29 2.86 15.17 -13.53
C LEU A 29 3.91 16.07 -14.20
N TYR A 30 3.79 16.30 -15.51
CA TYR A 30 4.68 17.21 -16.23
C TYR A 30 4.49 18.67 -15.76
N VAL A 31 3.25 19.15 -15.66
CA VAL A 31 2.93 20.49 -15.16
C VAL A 31 3.45 20.68 -13.72
N CYS A 32 3.30 19.69 -12.84
CA CYS A 32 3.84 19.74 -11.48
C CYS A 32 5.38 19.88 -11.46
N LYS A 33 6.10 19.13 -12.32
CA LYS A 33 7.56 19.24 -12.48
C LYS A 33 8.00 20.60 -13.04
N VAL A 34 7.28 21.13 -14.03
CA VAL A 34 7.57 22.46 -14.58
C VAL A 34 7.31 23.54 -13.54
N GLY A 35 6.23 23.44 -12.76
CA GLY A 35 5.95 24.33 -11.64
C GLY A 35 7.08 24.33 -10.59
N ALA A 36 7.65 23.17 -10.28
CA ALA A 36 8.82 23.03 -9.42
C ALA A 36 10.05 23.78 -9.94
N ALA A 37 10.35 23.61 -11.23
CA ALA A 37 11.46 24.29 -11.89
C ALA A 37 11.26 25.82 -11.94
N VAL A 38 10.05 26.29 -12.27
CA VAL A 38 9.71 27.73 -12.32
C VAL A 38 9.79 28.39 -10.95
N LEU A 39 9.34 27.71 -9.90
CA LEU A 39 9.46 28.18 -8.51
C LEU A 39 10.86 27.96 -7.90
N ASN A 40 11.79 27.35 -8.64
CA ASN A 40 13.12 26.96 -8.19
C ASN A 40 13.13 26.20 -6.85
N ILE A 41 12.21 25.24 -6.70
CA ILE A 41 12.10 24.38 -5.51
C ILE A 41 12.03 22.90 -5.91
N PRO A 42 12.56 21.99 -5.06
CA PRO A 42 12.41 20.55 -5.26
C PRO A 42 10.94 20.11 -5.42
N LEU A 43 10.71 19.10 -6.25
CA LEU A 43 9.36 18.57 -6.53
C LEU A 43 8.62 18.12 -5.26
N TYR A 44 9.32 17.59 -4.25
CA TYR A 44 8.71 17.21 -2.98
C TYR A 44 8.25 18.43 -2.16
N LYS A 45 8.89 19.61 -2.33
CA LYS A 45 8.43 20.88 -1.75
C LYS A 45 7.25 21.45 -2.54
N VAL A 46 7.18 21.24 -3.87
CA VAL A 46 5.95 21.54 -4.62
C VAL A 46 4.80 20.67 -4.13
N GLN A 47 4.98 19.35 -3.98
CA GLN A 47 3.92 18.51 -3.43
C GLN A 47 3.51 18.96 -2.01
N HIS A 48 4.47 19.42 -1.20
CA HIS A 48 4.21 19.96 0.14
C HIS A 48 3.45 21.30 0.14
N ILE A 49 3.70 22.18 -0.84
CA ILE A 49 3.05 23.49 -0.99
C ILE A 49 1.71 23.38 -1.72
N ALA A 50 1.59 22.44 -2.67
CA ALA A 50 0.39 22.13 -3.42
C ALA A 50 -0.56 21.19 -2.66
N ASN A 51 -0.07 20.50 -1.62
CA ASN A 51 -0.90 19.98 -0.56
C ASN A 51 -1.59 21.16 0.13
N LEU A 52 -2.87 21.35 -0.19
CA LEU A 52 -3.78 22.37 0.36
C LEU A 52 -4.06 22.22 1.88
N ALA A 53 -3.23 21.47 2.59
CA ALA A 53 -3.24 21.31 4.04
C ALA A 53 -2.01 22.01 4.63
N ASP A 54 -2.22 22.90 5.62
CA ASP A 54 -1.21 23.78 6.28
C ASP A 54 -0.14 23.04 7.11
N ASN A 55 0.27 21.85 6.66
CA ASN A 55 1.30 21.03 7.27
C ASN A 55 2.68 21.58 6.91
N LYS A 56 3.31 22.26 7.87
CA LYS A 56 4.66 22.85 7.72
C LYS A 56 5.81 21.87 8.03
N LYS A 57 5.50 20.62 8.37
CA LYS A 57 6.46 19.56 8.70
C LYS A 57 6.42 18.48 7.63
N LEU A 58 7.56 18.20 7.02
CA LEU A 58 7.72 17.08 6.10
C LEU A 58 8.15 15.83 6.88
N VAL A 59 7.40 14.74 6.74
CA VAL A 59 7.73 13.45 7.35
C VAL A 59 7.92 12.41 6.25
N LEU A 60 9.03 11.71 6.32
CA LEU A 60 9.40 10.64 5.40
C LEU A 60 8.65 9.35 5.75
N PRO A 61 8.17 8.62 4.72
CA PRO A 61 7.30 7.47 4.93
C PRO A 61 8.06 6.21 5.36
N VAL A 62 7.40 5.34 6.12
CA VAL A 62 7.84 3.95 6.32
C VAL A 62 7.69 3.18 4.99
N PRO A 63 8.75 2.54 4.47
CA PRO A 63 8.66 1.72 3.28
C PRO A 63 8.04 0.36 3.61
N ALA A 64 6.89 0.05 3.02
CA ALA A 64 6.30 -1.29 3.03
C ALA A 64 6.97 -2.12 1.92
N LEU A 65 7.94 -2.95 2.32
CA LEU A 65 8.79 -3.70 1.41
C LEU A 65 8.17 -5.07 1.12
N ASN A 66 7.80 -5.33 -0.14
CA ASN A 66 7.31 -6.64 -0.56
C ASN A 66 8.42 -7.69 -0.46
N VAL A 67 8.16 -8.81 0.22
CA VAL A 67 9.13 -9.90 0.42
C VAL A 67 8.68 -11.24 -0.17
N THR A 68 7.38 -11.56 -0.19
CA THR A 68 6.84 -12.78 -0.83
C THR A 68 5.55 -12.48 -1.59
N ASN A 69 5.30 -13.24 -2.66
CA ASN A 69 4.15 -13.08 -3.55
C ASN A 69 3.34 -14.38 -3.66
N GLY A 70 2.05 -14.22 -3.92
CA GLY A 70 1.12 -15.30 -4.23
C GLY A 70 0.11 -14.92 -5.30
N ARG A 71 -0.93 -15.74 -5.44
CA ARG A 71 -2.08 -15.55 -6.33
C ARG A 71 -1.63 -15.22 -7.77
N SER A 72 -2.14 -14.15 -8.38
CA SER A 72 -1.81 -13.74 -9.75
C SER A 72 -0.35 -13.31 -9.97
N HIS A 73 0.43 -13.16 -8.89
CA HIS A 73 1.82 -12.68 -8.93
C HIS A 73 2.85 -13.80 -8.70
N ALA A 74 2.43 -15.05 -8.49
CA ALA A 74 3.31 -16.20 -8.36
C ALA A 74 2.65 -17.50 -8.86
N GLY A 75 3.46 -18.51 -9.22
CA GLY A 75 2.96 -19.83 -9.64
C GLY A 75 2.61 -20.79 -8.48
N ASN A 76 2.47 -20.28 -7.26
CA ASN A 76 2.36 -21.08 -6.03
C ASN A 76 0.90 -21.16 -5.52
N LYS A 77 0.69 -21.95 -4.45
CA LYS A 77 -0.65 -22.16 -3.83
C LYS A 77 -1.07 -21.03 -2.86
N LEU A 78 -0.30 -19.95 -2.74
CA LEU A 78 -0.54 -18.90 -1.76
C LEU A 78 -1.69 -17.99 -2.21
N ALA A 79 -2.81 -17.99 -1.47
CA ALA A 79 -4.01 -17.26 -1.85
C ALA A 79 -3.89 -15.73 -1.70
N MET A 80 -3.03 -15.26 -0.78
CA MET A 80 -2.71 -13.85 -0.58
C MET A 80 -1.71 -13.36 -1.63
N GLN A 81 -1.86 -12.11 -2.07
CA GLN A 81 -1.10 -11.61 -3.23
C GLN A 81 0.33 -11.17 -2.88
N GLU A 82 0.51 -10.47 -1.76
CA GLU A 82 1.80 -9.89 -1.33
C GLU A 82 1.90 -9.93 0.19
N PHE A 83 3.08 -10.25 0.72
CA PHE A 83 3.43 -10.02 2.13
C PHE A 83 4.54 -8.97 2.20
N MET A 84 4.43 -8.06 3.16
CA MET A 84 5.33 -6.91 3.26
C MET A 84 5.88 -6.72 4.66
N ILE A 85 7.11 -6.21 4.74
CA ILE A 85 7.78 -5.90 5.99
C ILE A 85 7.99 -4.38 6.07
N PRO A 86 7.25 -3.67 6.95
CA PRO A 86 7.45 -2.24 7.21
C PRO A 86 8.42 -2.03 8.39
N PRO A 87 9.60 -1.39 8.20
CA PRO A 87 10.57 -1.14 9.28
C PRO A 87 10.13 0.01 10.22
N VAL A 88 9.05 -0.18 10.96
CA VAL A 88 8.45 0.84 11.86
C VAL A 88 9.36 1.23 13.02
N GLY A 89 10.29 0.36 13.43
CA GLY A 89 11.25 0.61 14.52
C GLY A 89 12.51 1.37 14.12
N ALA A 90 12.71 1.68 12.84
CA ALA A 90 13.87 2.46 12.38
C ALA A 90 13.78 3.94 12.80
N SER A 91 14.94 4.61 12.89
CA SER A 91 15.06 6.04 13.15
C SER A 91 15.05 6.92 11.89
N SER A 92 15.33 6.32 10.73
CA SER A 92 15.50 6.99 9.43
C SER A 92 15.09 6.09 8.27
N VAL A 93 14.84 6.65 7.08
CA VAL A 93 14.63 5.88 5.85
C VAL A 93 15.89 5.09 5.50
N LYS A 94 17.09 5.67 5.69
CA LYS A 94 18.37 4.96 5.51
C LYS A 94 18.47 3.70 6.34
N GLU A 95 18.12 3.77 7.62
CA GLU A 95 18.08 2.60 8.50
C GLU A 95 16.96 1.62 8.10
N ALA A 96 15.77 2.12 7.80
CA ALA A 96 14.64 1.30 7.34
C ALA A 96 15.00 0.49 6.08
N MET A 97 15.62 1.13 5.10
CA MET A 97 16.08 0.47 3.88
C MET A 97 17.19 -0.55 4.16
N LYS A 98 18.11 -0.26 5.10
CA LYS A 98 19.15 -1.22 5.51
C LYS A 98 18.51 -2.48 6.13
N MET A 99 17.66 -2.31 7.16
CA MET A 99 16.93 -3.41 7.79
C MET A 99 16.13 -4.22 6.76
N GLY A 100 15.45 -3.52 5.85
CA GLY A 100 14.65 -4.11 4.80
C GLY A 100 15.42 -4.94 3.78
N VAL A 101 16.59 -4.47 3.35
CA VAL A 101 17.49 -5.22 2.46
C VAL A 101 18.07 -6.44 3.19
N GLU A 102 18.54 -6.27 4.43
CA GLU A 102 19.08 -7.37 5.23
C GLU A 102 18.05 -8.48 5.45
N VAL A 103 16.80 -8.13 5.79
CA VAL A 103 15.72 -9.12 5.93
C VAL A 103 15.35 -9.77 4.58
N TYR A 104 15.33 -9.00 3.48
CA TYR A 104 15.03 -9.53 2.14
C TYR A 104 16.08 -10.55 1.67
N ASP A 105 17.37 -10.26 1.85
CA ASP A 105 18.45 -11.19 1.46
C ASP A 105 18.55 -12.40 2.40
N ASN A 106 18.32 -12.24 3.72
CA ASN A 106 18.22 -13.39 4.63
C ASN A 106 17.02 -14.29 4.27
N LEU A 107 15.85 -13.73 4.01
CA LEU A 107 14.67 -14.51 3.60
C LEU A 107 14.91 -15.25 2.29
N LYS A 108 15.62 -14.64 1.33
CA LYS A 108 16.02 -15.28 0.08
C LYS A 108 16.98 -16.45 0.29
N VAL A 109 17.83 -16.44 1.34
CA VAL A 109 18.62 -17.61 1.73
C VAL A 109 17.73 -18.69 2.35
N VAL A 110 16.84 -18.34 3.29
CA VAL A 110 15.92 -19.27 3.94
C VAL A 110 15.01 -19.98 2.93
N ILE A 111 14.35 -19.22 2.04
CA ILE A 111 13.50 -19.77 0.97
C ILE A 111 14.31 -20.69 0.07
N ARG A 112 15.55 -20.33 -0.31
CA ARG A 112 16.40 -21.20 -1.13
C ARG A 112 16.81 -22.48 -0.42
N MET A 113 17.00 -22.47 0.90
CA MET A 113 17.31 -23.69 1.65
C MET A 113 16.08 -24.62 1.72
N ASP A 114 14.87 -24.05 1.83
CA ASP A 114 13.61 -24.78 1.85
C ASP A 114 13.22 -25.30 0.46
N ASP A 115 13.41 -24.50 -0.60
CA ASP A 115 13.27 -24.91 -2.01
C ASP A 115 14.26 -26.04 -2.34
N VAL A 116 15.54 -25.93 -1.97
CA VAL A 116 16.55 -26.99 -2.21
C VAL A 116 16.25 -28.26 -1.43
N ALA A 117 15.70 -28.17 -0.20
CA ALA A 117 15.20 -29.34 0.52
C ALA A 117 13.95 -29.95 -0.15
N SER A 118 13.11 -29.10 -0.76
CA SER A 118 11.90 -29.48 -1.50
C SER A 118 12.17 -29.98 -2.93
N GLU A 119 13.37 -29.78 -3.48
CA GLU A 119 13.78 -30.24 -4.81
C GLU A 119 14.61 -31.55 -4.78
N LEU A 120 15.03 -32.06 -3.61
CA LEU A 120 16.10 -33.08 -3.51
C LEU A 120 15.72 -34.50 -3.03
N TYR A 121 14.46 -34.84 -2.83
CA TYR A 121 14.04 -36.14 -2.30
C TYR A 121 13.28 -37.05 -3.27
N GLY A 122 14.06 -37.82 -4.06
CA GLY A 122 13.55 -38.94 -4.85
C GLY A 122 14.49 -40.12 -5.17
N SER A 123 14.25 -40.91 -6.22
CA SER A 123 13.60 -42.26 -6.31
C SER A 123 12.07 -42.45 -6.14
N ASP A 124 11.58 -42.90 -4.97
CA ASP A 124 10.28 -43.54 -4.74
C ASP A 124 9.57 -43.26 -3.38
N LYS A 125 9.65 -42.13 -2.68
CA LYS A 125 10.24 -40.81 -2.95
C LYS A 125 10.04 -40.27 -4.38
N THR A 126 8.79 -39.97 -4.73
CA THR A 126 8.45 -39.17 -5.91
C THR A 126 7.81 -37.85 -5.48
N TYR A 127 8.15 -36.76 -6.15
CA TYR A 127 7.49 -35.48 -5.96
C TYR A 127 6.28 -35.36 -6.88
N ASP A 128 5.09 -35.69 -6.36
CA ASP A 128 3.85 -35.29 -7.02
C ASP A 128 3.46 -33.86 -6.60
N LEU A 129 3.88 -32.90 -7.42
CA LEU A 129 3.50 -31.49 -7.30
C LEU A 129 2.26 -31.15 -8.15
N ASN A 130 1.62 -32.14 -8.77
CA ASN A 130 0.64 -31.93 -9.83
C ASN A 130 -0.82 -32.07 -9.36
N PHE A 131 -1.24 -31.19 -8.46
CA PHE A 131 -2.67 -30.89 -8.25
C PHE A 131 -3.06 -29.56 -8.92
N LYS A 132 -2.75 -29.43 -10.22
CA LYS A 132 -3.62 -28.68 -11.13
C LYS A 132 -4.74 -29.62 -11.56
N GLU A 133 -5.61 -29.97 -10.63
CA GLU A 133 -6.73 -30.84 -10.94
C GLU A 133 -7.69 -30.10 -11.87
N ASN A 134 -8.01 -30.72 -13.02
CA ASN A 134 -9.07 -30.25 -13.92
C ASN A 134 -10.45 -30.58 -13.33
N ASN A 135 -10.69 -30.22 -12.06
CA ASN A 135 -11.98 -30.33 -11.37
C ASN A 135 -12.08 -29.27 -10.26
N ASN A 136 -12.56 -28.08 -10.62
CA ASN A 136 -12.96 -27.04 -9.66
C ASN A 136 -14.27 -27.43 -8.95
N ASN A 137 -14.23 -28.46 -8.09
CA ASN A 137 -15.31 -28.67 -7.14
C ASN A 137 -15.32 -27.52 -6.13
N SER A 138 -16.48 -26.88 -5.99
CA SER A 138 -16.66 -25.61 -5.27
C SER A 138 -16.53 -25.71 -3.73
N SER A 139 -15.92 -26.77 -3.21
CA SER A 139 -15.95 -27.22 -1.82
C SER A 139 -14.94 -26.55 -0.88
N GLN A 140 -14.05 -25.70 -1.37
CA GLN A 140 -13.09 -24.93 -0.54
C GLN A 140 -13.38 -23.40 -0.54
N LYS A 141 -14.65 -23.01 -0.68
CA LYS A 141 -15.08 -21.62 -0.49
C LYS A 141 -15.31 -21.35 1.00
N ILE A 142 -14.44 -20.57 1.61
CA ILE A 142 -14.67 -20.01 2.95
C ILE A 142 -15.61 -18.79 2.88
N LEU A 143 -16.48 -18.65 3.88
CA LEU A 143 -17.39 -17.51 4.03
C LEU A 143 -16.64 -16.27 4.53
N GLY A 144 -17.22 -15.08 4.34
CA GLY A 144 -16.61 -13.81 4.76
C GLY A 144 -16.27 -13.76 6.25
N ASP A 145 -17.16 -14.26 7.12
CA ASP A 145 -16.89 -14.37 8.56
C ASP A 145 -15.77 -15.38 8.89
N GLN A 146 -15.64 -16.49 8.15
CA GLN A 146 -14.52 -17.44 8.34
C GLN A 146 -13.17 -16.84 7.90
N LEU A 147 -13.17 -16.04 6.83
CA LEU A 147 -11.99 -15.31 6.38
C LEU A 147 -11.61 -14.19 7.36
N LYS A 148 -12.61 -13.49 7.94
CA LYS A 148 -12.42 -12.51 9.02
C LYS A 148 -11.76 -13.15 10.25
N ASP A 149 -12.25 -14.30 10.71
CA ASP A 149 -11.65 -15.01 11.84
C ASP A 149 -10.24 -15.53 11.52
N ARG A 150 -9.96 -15.86 10.25
CA ARG A 150 -8.60 -16.20 9.80
C ARG A 150 -7.66 -14.99 9.82
N TYR A 151 -8.11 -13.79 9.47
CA TYR A 151 -7.32 -12.56 9.65
C TYR A 151 -7.07 -12.27 11.12
N LYS A 152 -8.05 -12.48 12.00
CA LYS A 152 -7.90 -12.33 13.45
C LYS A 152 -6.84 -13.29 14.02
N SER A 153 -6.79 -14.55 13.57
CA SER A 153 -5.71 -15.46 13.99
C SER A 153 -4.34 -14.92 13.58
N PHE A 154 -4.18 -14.39 12.36
CA PHE A 154 -2.90 -13.81 11.93
C PHE A 154 -2.47 -12.57 12.72
N VAL A 155 -3.39 -11.74 13.22
CA VAL A 155 -3.06 -10.60 14.09
C VAL A 155 -2.66 -11.04 15.50
N SER A 156 -3.19 -12.17 15.99
CA SER A 156 -2.76 -12.77 17.25
C SER A 156 -1.42 -13.51 17.15
N ASP A 157 -1.20 -14.25 16.05
CA ASP A 157 -0.06 -15.15 15.87
C ASP A 157 1.21 -14.42 15.38
N TYR A 158 1.06 -13.29 14.68
CA TYR A 158 2.15 -12.55 14.02
C TYR A 158 2.04 -11.05 14.30
N PRO A 159 3.16 -10.27 14.24
CA PRO A 159 3.16 -8.82 14.44
C PRO A 159 2.59 -8.07 13.22
N MET A 160 1.33 -8.33 12.87
CA MET A 160 0.62 -7.74 11.75
C MET A 160 0.18 -6.31 12.06
N VAL A 161 0.78 -5.33 11.39
CA VAL A 161 0.45 -3.89 11.56
C VAL A 161 -0.47 -3.33 10.48
N SER A 162 -0.64 -4.01 9.34
CA SER A 162 -1.50 -3.59 8.24
C SER A 162 -2.03 -4.78 7.42
N ILE A 163 -3.28 -4.69 6.97
CA ILE A 163 -3.97 -5.63 6.08
C ILE A 163 -4.59 -4.84 4.93
N GLU A 164 -4.22 -5.17 3.69
CA GLU A 164 -4.69 -4.50 2.47
C GLU A 164 -5.67 -5.40 1.71
N GLY A 165 -6.83 -4.84 1.33
CA GLY A 165 -7.80 -5.53 0.49
C GLY A 165 -8.39 -6.84 1.07
N PRO A 166 -8.79 -6.91 2.36
CA PRO A 166 -9.18 -8.17 3.02
C PRO A 166 -10.37 -8.90 2.36
N PHE A 167 -11.30 -8.16 1.75
CA PHE A 167 -12.51 -8.69 1.08
C PHE A 167 -12.72 -8.06 -0.31
N ASP A 168 -13.73 -8.53 -1.04
CA ASP A 168 -14.09 -8.01 -2.37
C ASP A 168 -14.36 -6.49 -2.36
N GLN A 169 -14.10 -5.84 -3.49
CA GLN A 169 -14.35 -4.43 -3.71
C GLN A 169 -15.80 -3.97 -3.47
N ASN A 170 -16.78 -4.87 -3.36
CA ASN A 170 -18.18 -4.57 -3.04
C ASN A 170 -18.64 -5.08 -1.66
N ASP A 171 -17.78 -5.71 -0.87
CA ASP A 171 -18.16 -6.35 0.40
C ASP A 171 -18.09 -5.39 1.61
N TRP A 172 -18.85 -4.30 1.53
CA TRP A 172 -18.84 -3.24 2.55
C TRP A 172 -19.16 -3.74 3.97
N GLU A 173 -19.93 -4.83 4.09
CA GLU A 173 -20.34 -5.42 5.37
C GLU A 173 -19.15 -6.05 6.12
N HIS A 174 -18.39 -6.95 5.48
CA HIS A 174 -17.27 -7.61 6.14
C HIS A 174 -16.11 -6.65 6.41
N TYR A 175 -15.92 -5.64 5.54
CA TYR A 175 -14.99 -4.53 5.81
C TYR A 175 -15.34 -3.76 7.09
N ALA A 176 -16.63 -3.43 7.30
CA ALA A 176 -17.09 -2.80 8.54
C ALA A 176 -16.89 -3.71 9.76
N LYS A 177 -17.31 -4.98 9.70
CA LYS A 177 -17.12 -5.96 10.80
C LYS A 177 -15.65 -6.11 11.20
N LEU A 178 -14.75 -6.29 10.23
CA LEU A 178 -13.31 -6.44 10.51
C LEU A 178 -12.72 -5.15 11.10
N THR A 179 -13.13 -3.98 10.60
CA THR A 179 -12.65 -2.69 11.11
C THR A 179 -13.13 -2.40 12.53
N ASP A 180 -14.35 -2.80 12.88
CA ASP A 180 -14.89 -2.69 14.25
C ASP A 180 -14.19 -3.66 15.23
N GLU A 181 -13.96 -4.91 14.81
CA GLU A 181 -13.34 -5.95 15.66
C GLU A 181 -11.83 -5.76 15.88
N ILE A 182 -11.05 -5.36 14.86
CA ILE A 182 -9.58 -5.28 14.95
C ILE A 182 -8.95 -3.97 14.45
N GLY A 183 -9.73 -3.03 13.88
CA GLY A 183 -9.21 -1.77 13.32
C GLY A 183 -8.61 -0.79 14.33
N ALA A 184 -8.68 -1.09 15.64
CA ALA A 184 -7.94 -0.38 16.68
C ALA A 184 -6.52 -0.93 16.91
N GLN A 185 -6.23 -2.15 16.43
CA GLN A 185 -4.95 -2.85 16.60
C GLN A 185 -4.15 -2.91 15.28
N VAL A 186 -4.84 -3.05 14.16
CA VAL A 186 -4.24 -3.20 12.82
C VAL A 186 -4.83 -2.20 11.84
N GLN A 187 -4.00 -1.69 10.92
CA GLN A 187 -4.47 -0.85 9.82
C GLN A 187 -5.23 -1.71 8.79
N ILE A 188 -6.45 -1.33 8.43
CA ILE A 188 -7.27 -1.93 7.38
C ILE A 188 -7.29 -0.98 6.17
N VAL A 189 -6.57 -1.35 5.12
CA VAL A 189 -6.35 -0.53 3.93
C VAL A 189 -7.34 -0.89 2.82
N GLY A 190 -8.18 0.07 2.45
CA GLY A 190 -9.07 -0.03 1.30
C GLY A 190 -8.37 0.33 -0.03
N ASP A 191 -7.94 -0.68 -0.80
CA ASP A 191 -7.54 -0.49 -2.21
C ASP A 191 -8.76 -0.63 -3.14
N GLY A 192 -9.12 -1.85 -3.56
CA GLY A 192 -10.24 -2.11 -4.47
C GLY A 192 -11.61 -1.60 -3.97
N LEU A 193 -11.80 -1.49 -2.65
CA LEU A 193 -12.99 -0.88 -2.05
C LEU A 193 -13.10 0.61 -2.35
N LEU A 194 -11.98 1.34 -2.43
CA LEU A 194 -11.96 2.81 -2.51
C LEU A 194 -11.54 3.31 -3.90
N VAL A 195 -10.64 2.60 -4.59
CA VAL A 195 -10.06 2.92 -5.91
C VAL A 195 -9.64 4.39 -6.07
N THR A 196 -9.15 4.99 -4.97
CA THR A 196 -8.79 6.42 -4.91
C THR A 196 -9.92 7.36 -5.35
N ASN A 197 -11.19 6.98 -5.13
CA ASN A 197 -12.38 7.74 -5.54
C ASN A 197 -13.01 8.50 -4.36
N PRO A 198 -13.15 9.84 -4.43
CA PRO A 198 -13.70 10.64 -3.33
C PRO A 198 -15.08 10.17 -2.83
N LYS A 199 -16.03 9.84 -3.71
CA LYS A 199 -17.36 9.37 -3.30
C LYS A 199 -17.34 8.01 -2.60
N ARG A 200 -16.43 7.11 -2.99
CA ARG A 200 -16.24 5.81 -2.29
C ARG A 200 -15.57 6.01 -0.94
N VAL A 201 -14.66 6.97 -0.83
CA VAL A 201 -14.03 7.39 0.43
C VAL A 201 -15.04 8.04 1.38
N GLU A 202 -15.86 8.97 0.90
CA GLU A 202 -17.00 9.57 1.63
C GLU A 202 -17.92 8.49 2.23
N LYS A 203 -18.30 7.49 1.41
CA LYS A 203 -19.08 6.33 1.87
C LYS A 203 -18.35 5.55 2.95
N ALA A 204 -17.07 5.23 2.73
CA ALA A 204 -16.26 4.44 3.66
C ALA A 204 -16.07 5.13 5.02
N ILE A 205 -15.92 6.46 5.06
CA ILE A 205 -15.87 7.25 6.30
C ILE A 205 -17.20 7.13 7.04
N LYS A 206 -18.32 7.37 6.34
CA LYS A 206 -19.67 7.35 6.93
C LYS A 206 -20.03 5.99 7.50
N GLU A 207 -19.64 4.93 6.81
CA GLU A 207 -19.92 3.53 7.17
C GLU A 207 -18.80 2.86 7.99
N LYS A 208 -17.73 3.59 8.31
CA LYS A 208 -16.53 3.10 9.05
C LYS A 208 -15.92 1.80 8.50
N THR A 209 -15.92 1.62 7.19
CA THR A 209 -15.53 0.34 6.57
C THR A 209 -14.03 0.07 6.54
N CYS A 210 -13.20 1.08 6.77
CA CYS A 210 -11.74 0.97 6.80
C CYS A 210 -11.15 2.20 7.51
N ASN A 211 -9.98 2.08 8.12
CA ASN A 211 -9.27 3.19 8.77
C ASN A 211 -8.18 3.81 7.87
N ALA A 212 -7.75 3.14 6.79
CA ALA A 212 -6.76 3.64 5.85
C ALA A 212 -7.17 3.53 4.37
N LEU A 213 -6.69 4.48 3.57
CA LEU A 213 -6.86 4.55 2.11
C LEU A 213 -5.52 4.24 1.44
N LEU A 214 -5.50 3.34 0.44
CA LEU A 214 -4.34 3.21 -0.44
C LEU A 214 -4.28 4.43 -1.39
N PHE A 215 -3.71 5.51 -0.89
CA PHE A 215 -3.52 6.74 -1.64
C PHE A 215 -2.20 6.68 -2.42
N LYS A 216 -2.19 7.17 -3.66
CA LYS A 216 -1.01 7.12 -4.54
C LYS A 216 -0.03 8.29 -4.33
N GLU A 217 -0.12 8.96 -3.18
CA GLU A 217 0.75 10.07 -2.77
C GLU A 217 1.16 9.91 -1.29
N PHE A 218 2.09 10.75 -0.83
CA PHE A 218 2.85 10.59 0.41
C PHE A 218 2.01 10.76 1.69
N VAL A 219 1.77 9.66 2.42
CA VAL A 219 0.96 9.63 3.66
C VAL A 219 1.60 8.77 4.76
N GLY A 220 2.80 9.12 5.25
CA GLY A 220 3.47 8.43 6.38
C GLY A 220 3.96 6.99 6.12
N GLN A 221 3.49 6.37 5.05
CA GLN A 221 3.84 5.04 4.56
C GLN A 221 3.93 5.03 3.02
N ILE A 222 4.74 4.14 2.45
CA ILE A 222 4.87 3.98 1.00
C ILE A 222 5.06 2.51 0.63
N LYS A 223 4.18 2.00 -0.24
CA LYS A 223 4.29 0.69 -0.87
C LYS A 223 4.77 0.87 -2.31
N THR A 224 6.03 0.51 -2.59
CA THR A 224 6.57 0.59 -3.96
C THR A 224 7.34 -0.68 -4.39
N GLY A 225 7.11 -1.79 -3.68
CA GLY A 225 7.57 -3.15 -4.01
C GLY A 225 8.79 -3.59 -3.21
N ALA A 226 9.41 -4.69 -3.64
CA ALA A 226 10.61 -5.23 -2.99
C ALA A 226 11.80 -4.26 -3.08
N PRO A 227 12.83 -4.39 -2.20
CA PRO A 227 14.09 -3.67 -2.32
C PRO A 227 14.98 -4.27 -3.43
N CYS A 228 14.39 -4.61 -4.58
CA CYS A 228 15.07 -5.14 -5.74
C CYS A 228 14.38 -4.65 -7.03
N ARG A 229 15.09 -4.73 -8.16
CA ARG A 229 14.73 -4.17 -9.49
C ARG A 229 14.66 -2.64 -9.52
N SER A 230 15.23 -2.06 -10.57
CA SER A 230 15.51 -0.62 -10.65
C SER A 230 14.25 0.25 -10.68
N GLU A 231 13.13 -0.25 -11.18
CA GLU A 231 11.86 0.49 -11.19
C GLU A 231 11.24 0.63 -9.79
N ARG A 232 11.66 -0.19 -8.82
CA ARG A 232 11.31 -0.10 -7.40
C ARG A 232 12.34 0.75 -6.67
N LEU A 233 13.62 0.36 -6.77
CA LEU A 233 14.76 1.02 -6.14
C LEU A 233 14.87 2.51 -6.47
N THR A 234 14.49 2.95 -7.68
CA THR A 234 14.51 4.38 -8.03
C THR A 234 13.63 5.25 -7.11
N LYS A 235 12.55 4.71 -6.53
CA LYS A 235 11.71 5.42 -5.55
C LYS A 235 12.39 5.46 -4.19
N TYR A 236 12.86 4.32 -3.68
CA TYR A 236 13.59 4.25 -2.41
C TYR A 236 14.85 5.13 -2.42
N ASN A 237 15.64 5.09 -3.50
CA ASN A 237 16.81 5.95 -3.68
C ASN A 237 16.43 7.44 -3.74
N GLN A 238 15.24 7.78 -4.23
CA GLN A 238 14.76 9.16 -4.19
C GLN A 238 14.37 9.58 -2.76
N LEU A 239 13.81 8.69 -1.93
CA LEU A 239 13.58 8.97 -0.51
C LEU A 239 14.90 9.23 0.22
N LEU A 240 15.94 8.43 -0.04
CA LEU A 240 17.27 8.60 0.56
C LEU A 240 17.90 9.96 0.19
N ARG A 241 17.76 10.41 -1.07
CA ARG A 241 18.22 11.75 -1.48
C ARG A 241 17.43 12.88 -0.81
N ILE A 242 16.13 12.70 -0.61
CA ILE A 242 15.28 13.68 0.08
C ILE A 242 15.66 13.73 1.56
N GLU A 243 15.93 12.59 2.20
CA GLU A 243 16.44 12.51 3.58
C GLU A 243 17.78 13.24 3.72
N GLU A 244 18.71 13.00 2.81
CA GLU A 244 20.01 13.68 2.75
C GLU A 244 19.87 15.21 2.55
N GLU A 245 19.00 15.66 1.65
CA GLU A 245 18.75 17.11 1.41
C GLU A 245 18.11 17.81 2.62
N LEU A 246 17.26 17.10 3.37
CA LEU A 246 16.62 17.62 4.59
C LEU A 246 17.56 17.63 5.80
N GLY A 247 18.53 16.70 5.85
CA GLY A 247 19.47 16.56 6.95
C GLY A 247 18.76 16.44 8.30
N SER A 248 19.12 17.27 9.27
CA SER A 248 18.50 17.28 10.61
C SER A 248 17.02 17.70 10.66
N LYS A 249 16.43 18.09 9.52
CA LYS A 249 14.98 18.38 9.39
C LYS A 249 14.19 17.17 8.91
N ALA A 250 14.85 16.07 8.52
CA ALA A 250 14.20 14.83 8.17
C ALA A 250 13.55 14.22 9.42
N LEU A 251 12.23 14.03 9.38
CA LEU A 251 11.50 13.24 10.36
C LEU A 251 11.08 11.94 9.70
N TYR A 252 11.33 10.79 10.32
CA TYR A 252 10.83 9.50 9.87
C TYR A 252 9.53 9.17 10.60
N ALA A 253 8.54 8.62 9.89
CA ALA A 253 7.23 8.33 10.49
C ALA A 253 7.28 7.19 11.53
N GLY A 254 8.13 6.18 11.32
CA GLY A 254 8.34 5.06 12.24
C GLY A 254 7.04 4.41 12.75
N ALA A 255 6.93 4.21 14.06
CA ALA A 255 5.73 3.67 14.70
C ALA A 255 4.46 4.53 14.50
N LYS A 256 4.58 5.79 14.08
CA LYS A 256 3.47 6.71 13.79
C LYS A 256 3.09 6.74 12.30
N PHE A 257 3.40 5.69 11.53
CA PHE A 257 3.18 5.66 10.08
C PHE A 257 1.72 5.93 9.66
N CYS A 258 0.72 5.51 10.44
CA CYS A 258 -0.69 5.85 10.20
C CYS A 258 -1.01 7.35 10.39
N VAL A 259 -0.36 8.00 11.36
CA VAL A 259 -0.63 9.39 11.79
C VAL A 259 0.69 10.15 12.06
N PRO A 260 1.48 10.48 11.02
CA PRO A 260 2.85 11.01 11.17
C PRO A 260 2.94 12.46 11.64
N VAL A 261 1.90 13.28 11.44
CA VAL A 261 1.84 14.69 11.88
C VAL A 261 0.50 15.01 12.49
N GLU A 262 0.48 15.83 13.54
CA GLU A 262 -0.75 16.44 14.05
C GLU A 262 -0.82 17.93 13.68
N PRO A 263 -1.98 18.45 13.24
CA PRO A 263 -3.23 17.73 13.01
C PRO A 263 -3.29 17.03 11.63
N TYR A 264 -3.56 15.72 11.60
CA TYR A 264 -3.57 14.92 10.36
C TYR A 264 -4.89 15.06 9.58
N TRP A 265 -5.08 16.19 8.89
CA TRP A 265 -6.22 16.39 7.99
C TRP A 265 -5.77 16.46 6.53
N ILE A 266 -6.07 15.42 5.75
CA ILE A 266 -5.98 15.49 4.28
C ILE A 266 -7.28 16.13 3.78
N GLN A 267 -7.19 17.40 3.33
CA GLN A 267 -8.31 18.11 2.74
C GLN A 267 -8.54 17.63 1.30
N MET A 268 -9.39 16.61 1.13
CA MET A 268 -9.71 16.04 -0.20
C MET A 268 -10.66 16.93 -1.01
N SER A 269 -11.41 17.81 -0.34
CA SER A 269 -12.27 18.87 -0.88
C SER A 269 -12.56 19.89 0.24
N CYS A 270 -13.29 20.98 -0.03
CA CYS A 270 -13.53 22.05 0.97
C CYS A 270 -14.19 21.59 2.29
N GLU A 271 -14.84 20.43 2.34
CA GLU A 271 -15.69 20.02 3.47
C GLU A 271 -15.35 18.64 4.06
N LEU A 272 -14.41 17.88 3.45
CA LEU A 272 -14.10 16.51 3.88
C LEU A 272 -12.79 16.41 4.66
N LYS A 273 -12.94 16.09 5.95
CA LYS A 273 -11.88 15.74 6.90
C LYS A 273 -12.02 14.28 7.30
N MET A 274 -11.10 13.43 6.85
CA MET A 274 -11.03 12.03 7.26
C MET A 274 -10.01 11.88 8.40
N ARG A 275 -10.44 11.29 9.52
CA ARG A 275 -9.53 10.84 10.59
C ARG A 275 -9.02 9.46 10.20
N ILE A 276 -7.78 9.41 9.72
CA ILE A 276 -7.02 8.16 9.57
C ILE A 276 -6.51 7.80 10.97
N CYS A 277 -6.78 6.59 11.42
CA CYS A 277 -6.28 6.01 12.67
C CYS A 277 -5.34 4.86 12.32
#